data_AF-A0A0J1BSF1-F1
#
_entry.id   AF-A0A0J1BSF1-F1
#
_cell.length_a   1.000
_cell.length_b   1.000
_cell.length_c   1.000
_cell.angle_alpha   90.00
_cell.angle_beta   90.00
_cell.angle_gamma   90.00
#
_symmetry.space_group_name_H-M   'P 1'
#
loop_
_entity.id
_entity.type
_entity.pdbx_description
1 polymer ?
#
loop_
_entity_poly.entity_id
_entity_poly.type
_entity_poly.pdbx_seq_one_letter_code
_entity_poly.pdbx_strand_id
1 'polypeptide(L)'
;MGRLFDSPFMILIILLMILLLFGAPKLPGMARSLGQSMRIFKSEVKEMRRDDQADGSGVVIDGQDVTPDRAPGPDTRGVTKQCTGNPPA
;
A
#
# COMPACT_ATOMS: atom_id res chain seq x y z
N MET A 1 15.41 -22.54 -23.41
CA MET A 1 15.01 -21.13 -23.17
C MET A 1 14.91 -20.75 -21.68
N GLY A 2 15.44 -21.54 -20.71
CA GLY A 2 15.28 -21.21 -19.27
C GLY A 2 16.47 -20.50 -18.61
N ARG A 3 17.66 -20.57 -19.21
CA ARG A 3 18.92 -20.15 -18.57
C ARG A 3 19.12 -18.63 -18.42
N LEU A 4 18.20 -17.84 -18.97
CA LEU A 4 18.28 -16.38 -18.94
C LEU A 4 17.84 -15.82 -17.58
N PHE A 5 16.96 -16.54 -16.87
CA PHE A 5 16.40 -16.09 -15.59
C PHE A 5 17.12 -16.66 -14.37
N ASP A 6 17.86 -17.77 -14.49
CA ASP A 6 18.66 -18.35 -13.41
C ASP A 6 19.93 -17.55 -13.10
N SER A 7 20.35 -16.66 -14.00
CA SER A 7 21.53 -15.83 -13.77
C SER A 7 21.12 -14.54 -13.03
N PRO A 8 21.50 -14.37 -11.75
CA PRO A 8 21.19 -13.16 -11.01
C PRO A 8 21.72 -11.89 -11.70
N PHE A 9 22.78 -12.04 -12.50
CA PHE A 9 23.37 -10.95 -13.27
C PHE A 9 22.47 -10.47 -14.42
N MET A 10 21.72 -11.37 -15.08
CA MET A 10 20.75 -10.99 -16.13
C MET A 10 19.60 -10.17 -15.56
N ILE A 11 19.07 -10.57 -14.39
CA ILE A 11 18.01 -9.84 -13.70
C ILE A 11 18.46 -8.42 -13.36
N LEU A 12 19.70 -8.24 -12.88
CA LEU A 12 20.28 -6.93 -12.60
C LEU A 12 20.39 -6.05 -13.85
N ILE A 13 20.82 -6.61 -14.99
CA ILE A 13 20.91 -5.87 -16.26
C ILE A 13 19.52 -5.40 -16.73
N ILE A 14 18.52 -6.27 -16.66
CA ILE A 14 17.15 -5.91 -17.03
C ILE A 14 16.60 -4.82 -16.10
N LEU A 15 16.82 -4.96 -14.79
CA LEU A 15 16.42 -3.95 -13.81
C LEU A 15 17.10 -2.60 -14.09
N LEU A 16 18.38 -2.61 -14.46
CA LEU A 16 19.13 -1.42 -14.84
C LEU A 16 18.55 -0.75 -16.10
N MET A 17 18.20 -1.53 -17.13
CA MET A 17 17.52 -1.05 -18.34
C MET A 17 16.18 -0.37 -18.02
N ILE A 18 15.37 -0.97 -17.15
CA ILE A 18 14.10 -0.37 -16.71
C ILE A 18 14.36 0.92 -15.92
N LEU A 19 15.36 0.93 -15.03
CA LEU A 19 15.73 2.12 -14.27
C LEU A 19 16.26 3.25 -15.17
N LEU A 20 16.95 2.94 -16.27
CA LEU A 20 17.39 3.91 -17.27
C LEU A 20 16.23 4.50 -18.08
N LEU A 21 15.27 3.66 -18.51
CA LEU A 21 14.10 4.09 -19.29
C LEU A 21 13.09 4.88 -18.45
N PHE A 22 12.82 4.40 -17.24
CA PHE A 22 11.77 4.95 -16.38
C PHE A 22 12.32 5.97 -15.36
N GLY A 23 13.60 5.88 -14.98
CA GLY A 23 14.23 6.70 -13.96
C GLY A 23 13.98 6.21 -12.53
N ALA A 24 14.88 6.56 -11.63
CA ALA A 24 14.82 6.20 -10.20
C ALA A 24 13.51 6.61 -9.47
N PRO A 25 12.91 7.79 -9.69
CA PRO A 25 11.70 8.16 -8.96
C PRO A 25 10.41 7.53 -9.49
N LYS A 26 10.38 7.01 -10.73
CA LYS A 26 9.13 6.50 -11.33
C LYS A 26 8.85 5.04 -11.05
N LEU A 27 9.88 4.21 -10.86
CA LEU A 27 9.74 2.84 -10.38
C LEU A 27 8.98 2.74 -9.04
N PRO A 28 9.36 3.47 -7.98
CA PRO A 28 8.66 3.40 -6.70
C PRO A 28 7.26 4.04 -6.77
N GLY A 29 7.04 5.04 -7.62
CA GLY A 29 5.72 5.62 -7.85
C GLY A 29 4.75 4.62 -8.49
N MET A 30 5.17 3.97 -9.57
CA MET A 30 4.39 2.93 -10.26
C MET A 30 4.13 1.73 -9.35
N ALA A 31 5.14 1.24 -8.63
CA ALA A 31 4.99 0.13 -7.70
C ALA A 31 3.99 0.44 -6.56
N ARG A 32 3.99 1.66 -6.02
CA ARG A 32 3.02 2.07 -4.99
C ARG A 32 1.59 2.14 -5.52
N SER A 33 1.37 2.73 -6.69
CA SER A 33 0.06 2.80 -7.34
C SER A 33 -0.47 1.40 -7.67
N LEU A 34 0.36 0.53 -8.26
CA LEU A 34 -0.01 -0.85 -8.57
C LEU A 34 -0.27 -1.67 -7.31
N GLY A 35 0.53 -1.47 -6.25
CA GLY A 35 0.35 -2.13 -4.96
C GLY A 35 -0.95 -1.75 -4.26
N GLN A 36 -1.34 -0.48 -4.33
CA GLN A 36 -2.64 0.00 -3.82
C GLN A 36 -3.80 -0.65 -4.57
N SER A 37 -3.75 -0.70 -5.91
CA SER A 37 -4.76 -1.40 -6.71
C SER A 37 -4.79 -2.90 -6.39
N MET A 38 -3.64 -3.57 -6.34
CA MET A 38 -3.56 -5.00 -6.00
C MET A 38 -4.16 -5.34 -4.63
N ARG A 39 -4.05 -4.44 -3.65
CA ARG A 39 -4.66 -4.64 -2.33
C ARG A 39 -6.19 -4.72 -2.43
N ILE A 40 -6.79 -3.80 -3.18
CA ILE A 40 -8.25 -3.74 -3.41
C ILE A 40 -8.71 -5.00 -4.16
N PHE A 41 -8.04 -5.33 -5.26
CA PHE A 41 -8.35 -6.55 -6.02
C PHE A 41 -8.19 -7.81 -5.17
N LYS A 42 -7.17 -7.87 -4.30
CA LYS A 42 -6.95 -9.05 -3.45
C LYS A 42 -8.01 -9.19 -2.36
N SER A 43 -8.52 -8.10 -1.80
CA SER A 43 -9.64 -8.14 -0.85
C SER A 43 -10.93 -8.63 -1.52
N GLU A 44 -11.28 -8.09 -2.69
CA GLU A 44 -12.47 -8.51 -3.43
C GLU A 44 -12.38 -9.98 -3.88
N VAL A 45 -11.20 -10.39 -4.39
CA VAL A 45 -10.97 -11.79 -4.77
C VAL A 45 -10.96 -12.71 -3.55
N LYS A 46 -10.41 -12.30 -2.40
CA LYS A 46 -10.42 -13.11 -1.17
C LYS A 46 -11.84 -13.30 -0.63
N GLU A 47 -12.72 -12.32 -0.81
CA GLU A 47 -14.13 -12.41 -0.45
C GLU A 47 -14.86 -13.42 -1.34
N MET A 48 -14.63 -13.37 -2.66
CA MET A 48 -15.14 -14.42 -3.57
C MET A 48 -14.61 -15.82 -3.20
N ARG A 49 -13.32 -15.95 -2.90
CA ARG A 49 -12.74 -17.23 -2.47
C ARG A 49 -13.26 -17.69 -1.10
N ARG A 50 -13.71 -16.78 -0.24
CA ARG A 50 -14.32 -17.11 1.05
C ARG A 50 -15.75 -17.59 0.87
N ASP A 51 -16.52 -16.99 -0.04
CA ASP A 51 -17.86 -17.48 -0.38
C ASP A 51 -17.79 -18.87 -1.03
N ASP A 52 -16.76 -19.15 -1.84
CA ASP A 52 -16.48 -20.50 -2.37
C ASP A 52 -15.99 -21.51 -1.31
N GLN A 53 -15.41 -21.03 -0.19
CA GLN A 53 -14.78 -21.86 0.86
C GLN A 53 -15.55 -21.84 2.20
N ALA A 54 -16.76 -21.27 2.25
CA ALA A 54 -17.61 -21.30 3.43
C ALA A 54 -18.10 -22.72 3.80
N ASP A 55 -17.74 -23.75 3.02
CA ASP A 55 -17.90 -25.18 3.33
C ASP A 55 -16.63 -25.82 3.97
N GLY A 56 -15.54 -25.08 4.23
CA GLY A 56 -14.30 -25.69 4.71
C GLY A 56 -13.33 -24.73 5.40
N SER A 57 -13.39 -24.73 6.74
CA SER A 57 -12.51 -24.04 7.70
C SER A 57 -11.07 -23.75 7.24
N GLY A 58 -10.67 -22.48 7.32
CA GLY A 58 -9.30 -22.02 7.14
C GLY A 58 -9.08 -20.58 7.61
N VAL A 59 -8.83 -20.39 8.91
CA VAL A 59 -8.43 -19.10 9.48
C VAL A 59 -7.08 -18.67 8.89
N VAL A 60 -7.09 -17.64 8.05
CA VAL A 60 -5.87 -16.94 7.61
C VAL A 60 -5.84 -15.56 8.23
N ILE A 61 -4.98 -15.40 9.24
CA ILE A 61 -4.62 -14.16 9.90
C ILE A 61 -3.85 -13.31 8.88
N ASP A 62 -4.45 -12.23 8.38
CA ASP A 62 -3.80 -11.31 7.46
C ASP A 62 -2.98 -10.28 8.26
N GLY A 63 -1.70 -10.19 7.92
CA GLY A 63 -0.64 -9.55 8.69
C GLY A 63 -0.91 -8.09 9.05
N GLN A 64 -0.65 -7.80 10.31
CA GLN A 64 -0.57 -6.46 10.88
C GLN A 64 0.51 -5.65 10.16
N ASP A 65 0.10 -4.61 9.42
CA ASP A 65 0.98 -3.50 9.07
C ASP A 65 1.35 -2.80 10.39
N VAL A 66 2.56 -3.07 10.88
CA VAL A 66 3.22 -2.24 11.87
C VAL A 66 3.66 -0.95 11.18
N THR A 67 2.74 0.01 11.10
CA THR A 67 3.15 1.43 11.09
C THR A 67 3.94 1.66 12.38
N PRO A 68 5.22 2.04 12.33
CA PRO A 68 5.93 2.48 13.51
C PRO A 68 5.22 3.73 14.03
N ASP A 69 4.51 3.55 15.14
CA ASP A 69 4.07 4.62 16.01
C ASP A 69 5.28 5.50 16.39
N ARG A 70 5.02 6.81 16.37
CA ARG A 70 5.61 7.85 17.23
C ARG A 70 6.76 8.72 16.71
N ALA A 71 6.39 9.95 16.35
CA ALA A 71 6.94 11.13 17.02
C ALA A 71 5.77 11.89 17.69
N PRO A 72 5.77 12.12 19.01
CA PRO A 72 4.76 12.92 19.69
C PRO A 72 5.21 14.38 19.68
N GLY A 73 4.64 15.19 18.80
CA GLY A 73 4.73 16.65 18.91
C GLY A 73 3.65 17.16 19.87
N PRO A 74 3.96 17.96 20.90
CA PRO A 74 2.96 18.60 21.74
C PRO A 74 2.58 19.95 21.13
N ASP A 75 1.50 20.03 20.36
CA ASP A 75 0.83 21.30 20.03
C ASP A 75 -0.56 21.34 20.65
N THR A 76 -0.54 21.51 21.97
CA THR A 76 -1.60 22.19 22.71
C THR A 76 -1.99 23.52 22.04
N ARG A 77 -3.31 23.74 21.90
CA ARG A 77 -4.02 25.04 21.79
C ARG A 77 -4.16 25.66 20.41
N GLY A 78 -5.32 25.41 19.79
CA GLY A 78 -5.94 26.33 18.83
C GLY A 78 -7.10 25.66 18.10
N VAL A 79 -8.26 26.32 18.02
CA VAL A 79 -9.45 25.94 17.21
C VAL A 79 -10.55 25.12 17.93
N THR A 80 -10.65 25.18 19.25
CA THR A 80 -11.98 25.12 19.90
C THR A 80 -12.10 26.21 20.96
N LYS A 81 -13.10 27.09 20.81
CA LYS A 81 -13.49 28.25 21.65
C LYS A 81 -12.92 29.63 21.27
N GLN A 82 -13.68 30.40 20.47
CA GLN A 82 -13.93 31.86 20.52
C GLN A 82 -14.40 32.32 19.14
N CYS A 83 -15.51 33.02 18.90
CA CYS A 83 -16.46 33.79 19.72
C CYS A 83 -17.83 33.60 19.04
N THR A 84 -18.91 33.27 19.76
CA THR A 84 -19.84 34.24 20.38
C THR A 84 -20.39 35.27 19.39
N GLY A 85 -21.67 35.14 19.00
CA GLY A 85 -22.44 36.24 18.40
C GLY A 85 -23.58 35.81 17.47
N ASN A 86 -24.75 35.49 18.03
CA ASN A 86 -26.04 35.60 17.33
C ASN A 86 -26.40 37.11 17.20
N PRO A 87 -27.16 37.59 16.18
CA PRO A 87 -28.62 37.41 16.19
C PRO A 87 -29.25 37.14 14.80
N PRO A 88 -30.51 36.63 14.78
CA PRO A 88 -31.33 36.52 13.58
C PRO A 88 -32.04 37.85 13.26
N ALA A 89 -32.12 38.18 11.97
CA ALA A 89 -33.12 39.08 11.38
C ALA A 89 -33.36 38.66 9.93
#